data_AF-A0A151T879-F1
#
_entry.id   AF-A0A151T879-F1
#
_cell.length_a   1.000
_cell.length_b   1.000
_cell.length_c   1.000
_cell.angle_alpha   90.00
_cell.angle_beta   90.00
_cell.angle_gamma   90.00
#
_symmetry.space_group_name_H-M   'P 1'
#
loop_
_entity.id
_entity.type
_entity.pdbx_description
1 polymer ?
#
loop_
_entity_poly.entity_id
_entity_poly.type
_entity_poly.pdbx_seq_one_letter_code
_entity_poly.pdbx_strand_id
1 'polypeptide(L)'
;MVSVCILLFVAVVKGFDIYQLDVHNAFPHGDLEEEVYMHFPPGFSTSSPGSACKLNRSLYGLKQSPINWFAKLHDSLLSFGFHQSNVDYMLFTYTRDHDFVVVLVFLSMLMISFWLETTLRFVIK
;
A
#
# COMPACT_ATOMS: atom_id res chain seq x y z
N MET A 1 13.96 -6.74 3.01
CA MET A 1 14.75 -7.21 1.84
C MET A 1 14.72 -8.73 1.67
N VAL A 2 14.83 -9.54 2.74
CA VAL A 2 14.83 -11.02 2.63
C VAL A 2 13.54 -11.57 1.99
N SER A 3 12.37 -11.07 2.39
CA SER A 3 11.07 -11.55 1.88
C SER A 3 10.86 -11.30 0.39
N VAL A 4 11.41 -10.20 -0.15
CA VAL A 4 11.42 -9.92 -1.60
C VAL A 4 12.20 -11.02 -2.33
N CYS A 5 13.41 -11.33 -1.85
CA CYS A 5 14.26 -12.36 -2.45
C CYS A 5 13.62 -13.74 -2.35
N ILE A 6 12.99 -14.07 -1.21
CA ILE A 6 12.27 -15.33 -1.04
C ILE A 6 11.09 -15.40 -2.01
N LEU A 7 10.29 -14.34 -2.14
CA LEU A 7 9.16 -14.31 -3.05
C LEU A 7 9.61 -14.53 -4.50
N LEU A 8 10.66 -13.81 -4.93
CA LEU A 8 11.26 -13.97 -6.26
C LEU A 8 11.78 -15.39 -6.48
N PHE A 9 12.48 -15.96 -5.50
CA PHE A 9 12.99 -17.32 -5.59
C PHE A 9 11.87 -18.35 -5.70
N VAL A 10 10.86 -18.25 -4.83
CA VAL A 10 9.69 -19.14 -4.85
C VAL A 10 8.95 -19.04 -6.16
N ALA A 11 8.74 -17.83 -6.67
CA ALA A 11 8.08 -17.61 -7.94
C ALA A 11 8.83 -18.26 -9.11
N VAL A 12 10.16 -18.12 -9.17
CA VAL A 12 10.97 -18.80 -10.20
C VAL A 12 10.88 -20.33 -10.07
N VAL A 13 11.01 -20.86 -8.85
CA VAL A 13 10.97 -22.31 -8.61
C VAL A 13 9.59 -22.92 -8.89
N LYS A 14 8.52 -22.16 -8.65
CA LYS A 14 7.12 -22.60 -8.82
C LYS A 14 6.50 -22.21 -10.16
N GLY A 15 7.20 -21.40 -10.97
CA GLY A 15 6.67 -20.84 -12.20
C GLY A 15 5.51 -19.87 -11.97
N PHE A 16 5.54 -19.08 -10.89
CA PHE A 16 4.56 -18.02 -10.65
C PHE A 16 4.93 -16.77 -11.45
N ASP A 17 3.92 -16.10 -11.97
CA ASP A 17 4.09 -14.76 -12.53
C ASP A 17 4.25 -13.74 -11.41
N ILE A 18 5.00 -12.67 -11.68
CA ILE A 18 5.23 -11.57 -10.75
C ILE A 18 4.88 -10.26 -11.41
N TYR A 19 4.11 -9.44 -10.71
CA TYR A 19 3.72 -8.11 -11.12
C TYR A 19 4.14 -7.12 -10.05
N GLN A 20 4.72 -6.01 -10.50
CA GLN A 20 5.04 -4.88 -9.65
C GLN A 20 4.09 -3.74 -9.99
N LEU A 21 3.38 -3.23 -8.99
CA LEU A 21 2.44 -2.13 -9.10
C LEU A 21 2.96 -0.95 -8.31
N ASP A 22 2.99 0.21 -8.94
CA ASP A 22 3.21 1.49 -8.27
C ASP A 22 1.86 2.19 -8.07
N VAL A 23 1.50 2.47 -6.82
CA VAL A 23 0.19 3.05 -6.49
C VAL A 23 0.31 4.56 -6.58
N HIS A 24 -0.19 5.12 -7.68
CA HIS A 24 -0.32 6.57 -7.81
C HIS A 24 -1.19 7.15 -6.69
N ASN A 25 -0.73 8.23 -6.09
CA ASN A 25 -1.41 8.92 -4.98
C ASN A 25 -1.74 8.02 -3.78
N ALA A 26 -0.86 7.05 -3.47
CA ALA A 26 -0.98 6.19 -2.29
C ALA A 26 -1.30 6.98 -1.00
N PHE A 27 -0.48 7.96 -0.65
CA PHE A 27 -0.56 8.63 0.65
C PHE A 27 -1.86 9.39 0.92
N PRO A 28 -2.45 10.11 -0.04
CA PRO A 28 -3.77 10.71 0.12
C PRO A 28 -4.90 9.74 0.52
N HIS A 29 -4.75 8.43 0.28
CA HIS A 29 -5.73 7.43 0.72
C HIS A 29 -5.59 7.04 2.20
N GLY A 30 -4.45 7.36 2.83
CA GLY A 30 -4.27 7.21 4.26
C GLY A 30 -5.07 8.27 5.03
N ASP A 31 -5.89 7.82 5.97
CA ASP A 31 -6.61 8.72 6.87
C ASP A 31 -5.60 9.41 7.82
N LEU A 32 -5.80 10.69 8.12
CA LEU A 32 -4.94 11.46 9.00
C LEU A 32 -5.64 11.60 10.35
N GLU A 33 -5.20 10.84 11.36
CA GLU A 33 -5.79 10.89 12.70
C GLU A 33 -5.39 12.16 13.48
N GLU A 34 -4.21 12.68 13.20
CA GLU A 34 -3.66 13.87 13.86
C GLU A 34 -4.03 15.16 13.10
N GLU A 35 -4.21 16.27 13.82
CA GLU A 35 -4.35 17.57 13.17
C GLU A 35 -3.00 18.12 12.73
N VAL A 36 -2.70 18.02 11.43
CA VAL A 36 -1.48 18.60 10.85
C VAL A 36 -1.81 19.89 10.11
N TYR A 37 -1.06 20.93 10.43
CA TYR A 37 -1.12 22.23 9.77
C TYR A 37 0.18 22.49 9.00
N MET A 38 0.08 23.14 7.85
CA MET A 38 1.22 23.56 7.05
C MET A 38 1.14 25.03 6.67
N HIS A 39 2.30 25.62 6.41
CA HIS A 39 2.38 26.94 5.81
C HIS A 39 1.76 26.92 4.42
N PHE A 40 1.25 28.08 4.00
CA PHE A 40 0.72 28.23 2.65
C PHE A 40 1.81 27.92 1.61
N PRO A 41 1.45 27.22 0.52
CA PRO A 41 2.37 26.97 -0.57
C PRO A 41 2.82 28.29 -1.21
N PRO A 42 4.00 28.33 -1.85
CA PRO A 42 4.46 29.50 -2.59
C PRO A 42 3.40 29.96 -3.60
N GLY A 43 3.10 31.26 -3.62
CA GLY A 43 2.07 31.84 -4.49
C GLY A 43 0.66 31.92 -3.88
N PHE A 44 0.47 31.42 -2.65
CA PHE A 44 -0.76 31.60 -1.89
C PHE A 44 -0.52 32.51 -0.68
N SER A 45 -1.21 33.65 -0.62
CA SER A 45 -1.15 34.58 0.50
C SER A 45 -2.53 34.79 1.10
N THR A 46 -2.59 34.99 2.42
CA THR A 46 -3.83 35.34 3.11
C THR A 46 -3.68 36.69 3.79
N SER A 47 -4.77 37.44 3.82
CA SER A 47 -4.86 38.72 4.54
C SER A 47 -4.97 38.56 6.06
N SER A 48 -5.11 37.31 6.55
CA SER A 48 -5.37 37.02 7.95
C SER A 48 -4.10 36.51 8.66
N PRO A 49 -3.48 37.32 9.53
CA PRO A 49 -2.27 36.93 10.26
C PRO A 49 -2.55 35.72 11.16
N GLY A 50 -1.64 34.73 11.15
CA GLY A 50 -1.76 33.50 11.94
C GLY A 50 -2.57 32.38 11.29
N SER A 51 -3.02 32.53 10.05
CA SER A 51 -3.70 31.45 9.32
C SER A 51 -2.72 30.37 8.88
N ALA A 52 -3.18 29.12 8.79
CA ALA A 52 -2.43 27.98 8.25
C ALA A 52 -3.36 27.04 7.47
N CYS A 53 -2.80 26.23 6.58
CA CYS A 53 -3.54 25.18 5.88
C CYS A 53 -3.68 23.96 6.79
N LYS A 54 -4.90 23.52 7.09
CA LYS A 54 -5.13 22.20 7.70
C LYS A 54 -5.07 21.12 6.62
N LEU A 55 -4.28 20.08 6.86
CA LEU A 55 -4.24 18.90 6.00
C LEU A 55 -5.41 17.98 6.32
N ASN A 56 -6.24 17.70 5.31
CA ASN A 56 -7.36 16.76 5.43
C ASN A 56 -6.97 15.32 5.09
N ARG A 57 -5.83 15.12 4.41
CA ARG A 57 -5.32 13.83 3.94
C ARG A 57 -3.80 13.79 4.08
N SER A 58 -3.26 12.59 4.23
CA SER A 58 -1.82 12.36 4.29
C SER A 58 -1.13 12.76 2.98
N LEU A 59 -0.06 13.57 3.08
CA LEU A 59 0.72 14.05 1.94
C LEU A 59 2.13 13.45 1.92
N TYR A 60 2.76 13.43 0.75
CA TYR A 60 4.17 13.05 0.64
C TYR A 60 5.03 13.92 1.57
N GLY A 61 6.03 13.29 2.22
CA GLY A 61 6.95 13.97 3.13
C GLY A 61 6.52 14.02 4.60
N LEU A 62 5.26 13.67 4.92
CA LEU A 62 4.88 13.40 6.30
C LEU A 62 5.43 12.04 6.74
N LYS A 63 5.99 11.97 7.95
CA LYS A 63 6.54 10.74 8.53
C LYS A 63 5.49 9.63 8.66
N GLN A 64 4.25 10.00 8.92
CA GLN A 64 3.10 9.12 9.11
C GLN A 64 2.44 8.67 7.81
N SER A 65 2.69 9.34 6.68
CA SER A 65 2.00 9.03 5.42
C SER A 65 2.14 7.58 4.96
N PRO A 66 3.34 6.95 5.00
CA PRO A 66 3.48 5.54 4.64
C PRO A 66 2.73 4.61 5.61
N ILE A 67 2.68 4.97 6.90
CA ILE A 67 2.01 4.16 7.94
C ILE A 67 0.50 4.21 7.73
N ASN A 68 -0.06 5.40 7.53
CA ASN A 68 -1.50 5.60 7.36
C ASN A 68 -2.00 4.94 6.06
N TRP A 69 -1.21 5.02 4.99
CA TRP A 69 -1.51 4.28 3.77
C TRP A 69 -1.48 2.78 3.98
N PHE A 70 -0.43 2.26 4.63
CA PHE A 70 -0.31 0.83 4.91
C PHE A 70 -1.47 0.31 5.76
N ALA A 71 -1.89 1.05 6.79
CA ALA A 71 -3.05 0.70 7.62
C ALA A 71 -4.33 0.59 6.77
N LYS A 72 -4.58 1.57 5.89
CA LYS A 72 -5.75 1.55 5.01
C LYS A 72 -5.72 0.37 4.03
N LEU A 73 -4.55 0.10 3.45
CA LEU A 73 -4.37 -1.02 2.53
C LEU A 73 -4.54 -2.36 3.26
N HIS A 74 -3.96 -2.50 4.45
CA HIS A 74 -4.09 -3.68 5.31
C HIS A 74 -5.57 -4.02 5.52
N ASP A 75 -6.37 -3.06 5.99
CA ASP A 75 -7.79 -3.29 6.27
C ASP A 75 -8.57 -3.65 5.01
N SER A 76 -8.21 -3.03 3.88
CA SER A 76 -8.79 -3.34 2.58
C SER A 76 -8.45 -4.77 2.16
N LEU A 77 -7.18 -5.19 2.23
CA LEU A 77 -6.75 -6.55 1.89
C LEU A 77 -7.44 -7.60 2.77
N LEU A 78 -7.55 -7.37 4.08
CA LEU A 78 -8.30 -8.25 4.97
C LEU A 78 -9.78 -8.35 4.58
N SER A 79 -10.40 -7.23 4.21
CA SER A 79 -11.81 -7.22 3.75
C SER A 79 -12.02 -8.00 2.45
N PHE A 80 -10.99 -8.09 1.59
CA PHE A 80 -10.98 -8.93 0.39
C PHE A 80 -10.69 -10.41 0.67
N GLY A 81 -10.43 -10.78 1.93
CA GLY A 81 -10.16 -12.15 2.36
C GLY A 81 -8.68 -12.55 2.33
N PHE A 82 -7.75 -11.61 2.15
CA PHE A 82 -6.33 -11.89 2.34
C PHE A 82 -6.02 -12.15 3.82
N HIS A 83 -5.01 -12.96 4.05
CA HIS A 83 -4.49 -13.30 5.36
C HIS A 83 -3.07 -12.78 5.49
N GLN A 84 -2.82 -11.95 6.50
CA GLN A 84 -1.49 -11.43 6.80
C GLN A 84 -0.60 -12.54 7.37
N SER A 85 0.68 -12.56 6.97
CA SER A 85 1.66 -13.48 7.51
C SER A 85 2.07 -13.10 8.95
N ASN A 86 2.22 -14.11 9.80
CA ASN A 86 2.72 -13.94 11.17
C ASN A 86 4.22 -13.68 11.24
N VAL A 87 4.95 -13.94 10.15
CA VAL A 87 6.42 -13.81 10.10
C VAL A 87 6.83 -12.47 9.49
N ASP A 88 6.05 -11.98 8.52
CA ASP A 88 6.29 -10.70 7.86
C ASP A 88 4.98 -9.94 7.67
N TYR A 89 4.82 -8.85 8.42
CA TYR A 89 3.62 -8.01 8.37
C TYR A 89 3.35 -7.39 7.00
N MET A 90 4.35 -7.31 6.12
CA MET A 90 4.19 -6.79 4.76
C MET A 90 3.69 -7.85 3.77
N LEU A 91 3.63 -9.11 4.19
CA LEU A 91 3.26 -10.25 3.34
C LEU A 91 1.82 -10.66 3.62
N PHE A 92 1.04 -10.73 2.55
CA PHE A 92 -0.35 -11.18 2.56
C PHE A 92 -0.50 -12.34 1.59
N THR A 93 -1.35 -13.30 1.95
CA THR A 93 -1.66 -14.45 1.11
C THR A 93 -3.16 -14.57 0.94
N TYR A 94 -3.58 -14.97 -0.24
CA TYR A 94 -4.96 -15.34 -0.52
C TYR A 94 -4.94 -16.73 -1.13
N THR A 95 -5.83 -17.58 -0.65
CA THR A 95 -5.98 -18.95 -1.16
C THR A 95 -7.46 -19.23 -1.32
N ARG A 96 -7.86 -19.62 -2.52
CA ARG A 96 -9.21 -20.07 -2.81
C ARG A 96 -9.16 -21.18 -3.85
N ASP A 97 -9.67 -22.35 -3.49
CA ASP A 97 -9.68 -23.54 -4.34
C ASP A 97 -8.28 -23.89 -4.86
N HIS A 98 -7.98 -23.57 -6.12
CA HIS A 98 -6.66 -23.77 -6.75
C HIS A 98 -5.86 -22.48 -6.95
N ASP A 99 -6.44 -21.32 -6.63
CA ASP A 99 -5.79 -20.03 -6.78
C ASP A 99 -5.01 -19.68 -5.51
N PHE A 100 -3.75 -19.32 -5.72
CA PHE A 100 -2.86 -18.82 -4.69
C PHE A 100 -2.26 -17.50 -5.13
N VAL A 101 -2.45 -16.47 -4.31
CA VAL A 101 -1.89 -15.13 -4.53
C VAL A 101 -1.08 -14.73 -3.32
N VAL A 102 0.08 -14.15 -3.57
CA VAL A 102 0.93 -13.54 -2.57
C VAL A 102 1.10 -12.07 -2.92
N VAL A 103 0.83 -11.20 -1.96
CA VAL A 103 1.04 -9.76 -2.06
C VAL A 103 2.08 -9.36 -1.03
N LEU A 104 3.18 -8.76 -1.49
CA LEU A 104 4.18 -8.13 -0.64
C LEU A 104 4.08 -6.61 -0.81
N VAL A 105 3.87 -5.91 0.30
CA VAL A 105 3.74 -4.45 0.34
C VAL A 105 5.06 -3.81 0.73
N PHE A 106 5.60 -2.92 -0.10
CA PHE A 106 6.82 -2.18 0.23
C PHE A 106 6.61 -0.67 0.04
N LEU A 107 6.53 0.06 1.14
CA LEU A 107 6.30 1.52 1.19
C LEU A 107 5.06 1.99 0.43
N SER A 108 5.14 2.28 -0.87
CA SER A 108 4.02 2.68 -1.74
C SER A 108 3.88 1.77 -2.97
N MET A 109 4.70 0.72 -3.03
CA MET A 109 4.78 -0.23 -4.13
C MET A 109 4.26 -1.59 -3.68
N LEU A 110 3.52 -2.26 -4.55
CA LEU A 110 3.01 -3.60 -4.33
C LEU A 110 3.71 -4.58 -5.27
N MET A 111 4.15 -5.72 -4.76
CA MET A 111 4.53 -6.86 -5.57
C MET A 111 3.52 -7.97 -5.39
N ILE A 112 3.01 -8.50 -6.48
CA ILE A 112 1.99 -9.53 -6.51
C ILE A 112 2.55 -10.71 -7.26
N SER A 113 2.49 -11.91 -6.69
CA SER A 113 2.80 -13.15 -7.39
C SER A 113 1.67 -14.15 -7.25
N PHE A 114 1.39 -14.93 -8.29
CA PHE A 114 0.29 -15.91 -8.26
C PHE A 114 0.52 -17.08 -9.23
N TRP A 115 -0.31 -18.11 -9.07
CA TRP A 115 -0.21 -19.34 -9.87
C TRP A 115 -1.07 -19.35 -11.16
N LEU A 116 -2.19 -18.62 -11.23
CA LEU A 116 -3.08 -18.56 -12.42
C LEU A 116 -3.36 -17.11 -12.88
N GLU A 117 -3.17 -16.82 -14.17
CA GLU A 117 -3.40 -15.49 -14.83
C GLU A 117 -4.80 -14.90 -14.57
N THR A 118 -5.82 -15.73 -14.32
CA THR A 118 -7.20 -15.28 -14.16
C THR A 118 -7.43 -14.44 -12.90
N THR A 119 -6.52 -14.52 -11.93
CA THR A 119 -6.65 -13.90 -10.60
C THR A 119 -6.34 -12.40 -10.59
N LEU A 120 -5.61 -11.89 -11.59
CA LEU A 120 -5.27 -10.46 -11.71
C LEU A 120 -6.48 -9.53 -11.76
N ARG A 121 -7.58 -10.00 -12.37
CA ARG A 121 -8.81 -9.19 -12.54
C ARG A 121 -9.52 -8.90 -11.21
N PHE A 122 -9.23 -9.66 -10.15
CA PHE A 122 -9.79 -9.44 -8.82
C PHE A 122 -9.00 -8.43 -7.99
N VAL A 123 -7.70 -8.24 -8.27
CA VAL A 123 -6.81 -7.41 -7.43
C VAL A 123 -6.70 -5.97 -7.93
N ILE A 124 -7.00 -5.71 -9.21
CA ILE A 124 -6.86 -4.38 -9.85
C ILE A 124 -8.23 -3.79 -10.25
N LYS A 125 -9.25 -3.93 -9.41
CA LYS A 125 -10.54 -3.25 -9.59
C LYS A 125 -10.85 -2.31 -8.45
#